data_AF-A0A2D6K1R4-F1
#
_entry.id   AF-A0A2D6K1R4-F1
#
_cell.length_a   1.000
_cell.length_b   1.000
_cell.length_c   1.000
_cell.angle_alpha   90.00
_cell.angle_beta   90.00
_cell.angle_gamma   90.00
#
_symmetry.space_group_name_H-M   'P 1'
#
loop_
_entity.id
_entity.type
_entity.pdbx_description
1 polymer ?
#
loop_
_entity_poly.entity_id
_entity_poly.type
_entity_poly.pdbx_seq_one_letter_code
_entity_poly.pdbx_strand_id
1 'polypeptide(L)'
;MKKDLTYTQNGSAIFIILIAIALFAALSFVVGGMLRGGGADVGASEKRTMMIGEMLDYSRKMKLAIQQMRIANDCDDDEISFSQASGDAYEYSSPLDDSCKVFEIAGGNMSSFAIDSSLLVDSSGLSKTTGYGEMHFTGEADIDTVGSSCGGGGSSSCRDLLLLVPYLKKDVCDEINTKLSIDNYASIDIDGHDYADSDKFTGTYGSSTGASIGDGTSYLDGKTVGCFSETDHPSYTFFQVLIAR
;
A
#
# COMPACT_ATOMS: atom_id res chain seq x y z
N MET A 1 -15.20 -5.33 -91.59
CA MET A 1 -16.45 -5.39 -90.80
C MET A 1 -16.07 -5.54 -89.33
N LYS A 2 -15.83 -4.41 -88.63
CA LYS A 2 -15.55 -4.39 -87.19
C LYS A 2 -16.87 -4.10 -86.48
N LYS A 3 -17.34 -5.03 -85.64
CA LYS A 3 -18.47 -4.83 -84.74
C LYS A 3 -17.91 -4.29 -83.43
N ASP A 4 -18.24 -3.04 -83.10
CA ASP A 4 -18.06 -2.51 -81.75
C ASP A 4 -19.12 -3.13 -80.84
N LEU A 5 -18.68 -3.85 -79.81
CA LEU A 5 -19.52 -4.34 -78.72
C LEU A 5 -19.48 -3.29 -77.61
N THR A 6 -20.46 -2.40 -77.59
CA THR A 6 -20.70 -1.50 -76.45
C THR A 6 -21.34 -2.31 -75.32
N TYR A 7 -20.59 -2.51 -74.23
CA TYR A 7 -21.11 -3.13 -73.01
C TYR A 7 -21.76 -2.03 -72.15
N THR A 8 -23.08 -1.93 -72.18
CA THR A 8 -23.82 -1.01 -71.30
C THR A 8 -23.86 -1.62 -69.90
N GLN A 9 -22.88 -1.30 -69.07
CA GLN A 9 -22.84 -1.74 -67.69
C GLN A 9 -23.69 -0.81 -66.82
N ASN A 10 -24.98 -1.13 -66.64
CA ASN A 10 -25.81 -0.54 -65.59
C ASN A 10 -25.48 -1.22 -64.25
N GLY A 11 -24.25 -0.99 -63.76
CA GLY A 11 -23.91 -1.32 -62.39
C GLY A 11 -24.69 -0.39 -61.47
N SER A 12 -25.52 -0.95 -60.58
CA SER A 12 -26.25 -0.19 -59.57
C SER A 12 -25.27 0.44 -58.58
N ALA A 13 -24.70 1.59 -58.95
CA ALA A 13 -23.80 2.37 -58.10
C ALA A 13 -24.45 2.66 -56.73
N ILE A 14 -25.78 2.76 -56.71
CA ILE A 14 -26.60 2.92 -55.51
C ILE A 14 -26.43 1.71 -54.56
N PHE A 15 -26.40 0.48 -55.07
CA PHE A 15 -26.25 -0.72 -54.24
C PHE A 15 -24.89 -0.79 -53.55
N ILE A 16 -23.82 -0.38 -54.25
CA ILE A 16 -22.46 -0.32 -53.70
C ILE A 16 -22.37 0.72 -52.58
N ILE A 17 -23.00 1.89 -52.76
CA ILE A 17 -23.04 2.95 -51.74
C ILE A 17 -23.81 2.47 -50.49
N LEU A 18 -24.94 1.77 -50.66
CA LEU A 18 -25.72 1.25 -49.54
C LEU A 18 -24.94 0.19 -48.74
N ILE A 19 -24.21 -0.69 -49.41
CA ILE A 19 -23.34 -1.66 -48.74
C ILE A 19 -22.22 -0.94 -47.97
N ALA A 20 -21.59 0.08 -48.56
CA ALA A 20 -20.54 0.84 -47.90
C ALA A 20 -21.05 1.53 -46.62
N ILE A 21 -22.24 2.15 -46.67
CA ILE A 21 -22.86 2.80 -45.50
C ILE A 21 -23.22 1.77 -44.43
N ALA A 22 -23.78 0.62 -44.82
CA ALA A 22 -24.14 -0.44 -43.87
C ALA A 22 -22.91 -1.03 -43.16
N LEU A 23 -21.82 -1.25 -43.89
CA LEU A 23 -20.55 -1.71 -43.33
C LEU A 23 -19.93 -0.67 -42.39
N PHE A 24 -19.99 0.60 -42.77
CA PHE A 24 -19.49 1.70 -41.93
C PHE A 24 -20.29 1.83 -40.63
N ALA A 25 -21.63 1.69 -40.71
CA ALA A 25 -22.50 1.69 -39.54
C ALA A 25 -22.25 0.48 -38.63
N ALA A 26 -22.09 -0.73 -39.20
CA ALA A 26 -21.78 -1.93 -38.44
C ALA A 26 -20.42 -1.82 -37.73
N LEU A 27 -19.39 -1.33 -38.41
CA LEU A 27 -18.07 -1.08 -37.81
C LEU A 27 -18.15 -0.04 -36.68
N SER A 28 -18.92 1.04 -36.89
CA SER A 28 -19.13 2.07 -35.87
C SER A 28 -19.78 1.52 -34.60
N PHE A 29 -20.71 0.56 -34.73
CA PHE A 29 -21.35 -0.10 -33.60
C PHE A 29 -20.37 -0.99 -32.82
N VAL A 30 -19.50 -1.73 -33.51
CA VAL A 30 -18.48 -2.58 -32.87
C VAL A 30 -17.43 -1.73 -32.13
N VAL A 31 -16.94 -0.65 -32.74
CA VAL A 31 -15.96 0.26 -32.11
C VAL A 31 -16.57 1.01 -30.92
N GLY A 32 -17.83 1.45 -31.02
CA GLY A 32 -18.55 2.06 -29.91
C GLY A 32 -18.77 1.10 -28.73
N GLY A 33 -18.91 -0.20 -28.99
CA GLY A 33 -18.97 -1.26 -27.97
C GLY A 33 -17.64 -1.45 -27.23
N MET A 34 -16.51 -1.42 -27.96
CA MET A 34 -15.17 -1.54 -27.37
C MET A 34 -14.82 -0.37 -26.43
N LEU A 35 -15.22 0.85 -26.79
CA LEU A 35 -14.97 2.05 -25.97
C LEU A 35 -15.83 2.10 -24.70
N ARG A 36 -17.04 1.52 -24.72
CA ARG A 36 -17.92 1.44 -23.54
C ARG A 36 -17.56 0.32 -22.56
N GLY A 37 -16.92 -0.76 -23.03
CA GLY A 37 -16.55 -1.90 -22.20
C GLY A 37 -15.23 -1.75 -21.44
N GLY A 38 -14.32 -0.87 -21.89
CA GLY A 38 -12.97 -0.74 -21.32
C GLY A 38 -12.66 0.58 -20.59
N GLY A 39 -13.56 1.56 -20.58
CA GLY A 39 -13.23 2.92 -20.12
C GLY A 39 -13.33 3.16 -18.61
N ALA A 40 -14.25 2.49 -17.91
CA ALA A 40 -14.49 2.74 -16.49
C ALA A 40 -13.49 2.00 -15.57
N ASP A 41 -13.20 0.73 -15.87
CA ASP A 41 -12.28 -0.08 -15.07
C ASP A 41 -10.81 0.31 -15.26
N VAL A 42 -10.41 0.71 -16.47
CA VAL A 42 -9.03 1.16 -16.75
C VAL A 42 -8.68 2.44 -15.97
N GLY A 43 -9.61 3.39 -15.89
CA GLY A 43 -9.41 4.62 -15.11
C GLY A 43 -9.33 4.35 -13.60
N ALA A 44 -10.10 3.39 -13.09
CA ALA A 44 -10.04 2.98 -11.68
C ALA A 44 -8.73 2.26 -11.34
N SER A 45 -8.22 1.40 -12.24
CA SER A 45 -6.92 0.73 -12.04
C SER A 45 -5.75 1.70 -12.10
N GLU A 46 -5.73 2.64 -13.06
CA GLU A 46 -4.66 3.66 -13.15
C GLU A 46 -4.64 4.54 -11.89
N LYS A 47 -5.81 4.98 -11.42
CA LYS A 47 -5.93 5.76 -10.19
C LYS A 47 -5.36 5.02 -8.98
N ARG A 48 -5.71 3.74 -8.83
CA ARG A 48 -5.19 2.88 -7.75
C ARG A 48 -3.66 2.75 -7.82
N THR A 49 -3.11 2.47 -8.99
CA THR A 49 -1.66 2.33 -9.18
C THR A 49 -0.93 3.62 -8.81
N MET A 50 -1.48 4.80 -9.14
CA MET A 50 -0.93 6.09 -8.72
C MET A 50 -0.94 6.24 -7.20
N MET A 51 -2.07 5.95 -6.55
CA MET A 51 -2.21 6.05 -5.09
C MET A 51 -1.30 5.09 -4.33
N ILE A 52 -1.13 3.86 -4.84
CA ILE A 52 -0.14 2.91 -4.32
C ILE A 52 1.28 3.48 -4.45
N GLY A 53 1.58 4.11 -5.59
CA GLY A 53 2.85 4.79 -5.81
C GLY A 53 3.12 5.90 -4.80
N GLU A 54 2.11 6.74 -4.52
CA GLU A 54 2.19 7.80 -3.51
C GLU A 54 2.42 7.24 -2.09
N MET A 55 1.70 6.18 -1.72
CA MET A 55 1.89 5.51 -0.41
C MET A 55 3.30 4.92 -0.26
N LEU A 56 3.82 4.26 -1.31
CA LEU A 56 5.17 3.69 -1.32
C LEU A 56 6.26 4.77 -1.30
N ASP A 57 6.04 5.88 -2.00
CA ASP A 57 6.97 7.02 -1.97
C ASP A 57 6.98 7.68 -0.59
N TYR A 58 5.81 7.85 0.03
CA TYR A 58 5.69 8.37 1.38
C TYR A 58 6.41 7.50 2.41
N SER A 59 6.22 6.18 2.38
CA SER A 59 6.87 5.27 3.33
C SER A 59 8.39 5.25 3.19
N ARG A 60 8.91 5.39 1.96
CA ARG A 60 10.35 5.56 1.71
C ARG A 60 10.88 6.90 2.23
N LYS A 61 10.16 7.99 1.99
CA LYS A 61 10.52 9.33 2.52
C LYS A 61 10.53 9.32 4.04
N MET A 62 9.55 8.68 4.67
CA MET A 62 9.49 8.50 6.12
C MET A 62 10.74 7.78 6.66
N LYS A 63 11.09 6.64 6.05
CA LYS A 63 12.32 5.90 6.40
C LYS A 63 13.57 6.77 6.26
N LEU A 64 13.69 7.50 5.16
CA LEU A 64 14.83 8.39 4.93
C LEU A 64 14.89 9.54 5.95
N ALA A 65 13.76 10.15 6.29
CA ALA A 65 13.68 11.21 7.29
C ALA A 65 14.16 10.71 8.66
N ILE A 66 13.69 9.53 9.09
CA ILE A 66 14.14 8.90 10.34
C ILE A 66 15.64 8.60 10.30
N GLN A 67 16.15 8.03 9.20
CA GLN A 67 17.58 7.80 9.04
C GLN A 67 18.40 9.09 9.14
N GLN A 68 17.93 10.20 8.55
CA GLN A 68 18.61 11.49 8.65
C GLN A 68 18.58 12.03 10.08
N MET A 69 17.46 11.94 10.79
CA MET A 69 17.39 12.36 12.21
C MET A 69 18.40 11.59 13.06
N ARG A 70 18.50 10.27 12.90
CA ARG A 70 19.46 9.46 13.65
C ARG A 70 20.92 9.84 13.35
N ILE A 71 21.23 10.21 12.11
CA ILE A 71 22.62 10.53 11.70
C ILE A 71 22.99 11.99 12.03
N ALA A 72 22.08 12.93 11.79
CA ALA A 72 22.35 14.37 11.86
C ALA A 72 22.02 14.97 13.23
N ASN A 73 20.96 14.47 13.87
CA ASN A 73 20.45 14.97 15.14
C ASN A 73 20.81 14.04 16.31
N ASP A 74 21.54 12.95 16.07
CA ASP A 74 21.99 11.98 17.08
C ASP A 74 20.82 11.33 17.87
N CYS A 75 19.66 11.22 17.23
CA CYS A 75 18.49 10.58 17.85
C CYS A 75 18.70 9.07 17.95
N ASP A 76 18.55 8.51 19.14
CA ASP A 76 18.49 7.06 19.32
C ASP A 76 17.19 6.46 18.74
N ASP A 77 17.12 5.13 18.61
CA ASP A 77 15.98 4.48 17.98
C ASP A 77 14.69 4.59 18.82
N ASP A 78 14.83 4.66 20.13
CA ASP A 78 13.79 4.90 21.12
C ASP A 78 13.48 6.38 21.36
N GLU A 79 14.17 7.31 20.69
CA GLU A 79 13.90 8.76 20.76
C GLU A 79 13.08 9.27 19.56
N ILE A 80 12.70 8.39 18.63
CA ILE A 80 11.94 8.78 17.43
C ILE A 80 10.46 8.98 17.77
N SER A 81 9.97 10.22 17.65
CA SER A 81 8.58 10.54 17.96
C SER A 81 7.70 10.80 16.73
N PHE A 82 6.51 10.21 16.75
CA PHE A 82 5.44 10.43 15.78
C PHE A 82 4.32 11.33 16.32
N SER A 83 4.48 11.89 17.51
CA SER A 83 3.52 12.83 18.09
C SER A 83 3.44 14.10 17.24
N GLN A 84 2.21 14.53 16.98
CA GLN A 84 1.86 15.73 16.22
C GLN A 84 1.23 16.80 17.11
N ALA A 85 0.66 16.39 18.24
CA ALA A 85 0.06 17.27 19.22
C ALA A 85 0.15 16.68 20.63
N SER A 86 0.25 17.54 21.63
CA SER A 86 0.20 17.10 23.03
C SER A 86 -1.15 16.42 23.33
N GLY A 87 -1.09 15.31 24.05
CA GLY A 87 -2.23 14.45 24.36
C GLY A 87 -2.56 13.41 23.30
N ASP A 88 -1.80 13.32 22.20
CA ASP A 88 -1.99 12.23 21.24
C ASP A 88 -1.38 10.91 21.72
N ALA A 89 -1.75 9.82 21.06
CA ALA A 89 -1.34 8.48 21.46
C ALA A 89 0.11 8.12 21.07
N TYR A 90 0.83 9.03 20.41
CA TYR A 90 2.27 8.91 20.17
C TYR A 90 3.07 9.77 21.16
N GLU A 91 2.41 10.45 22.10
CA GLU A 91 3.07 11.31 23.08
C GLU A 91 3.93 10.48 24.05
N TYR A 92 5.16 10.92 24.21
CA TYR A 92 6.09 10.32 25.15
C TYR A 92 5.79 10.79 26.57
N SER A 93 6.01 9.90 27.54
CA SER A 93 5.86 10.26 28.97
C SER A 93 6.81 11.38 29.40
N SER A 94 8.00 11.45 28.80
CA SER A 94 8.93 12.57 28.92
C SER A 94 9.00 13.31 27.59
N PRO A 95 8.83 14.64 27.56
CA PRO A 95 8.96 15.41 26.32
C PRO A 95 10.34 15.23 25.69
N LEU A 96 10.34 14.91 24.39
CA LEU A 96 11.54 14.84 23.56
C LEU A 96 11.86 16.18 22.89
N ASP A 97 13.12 16.33 22.45
CA ASP A 97 13.54 17.41 21.57
C ASP A 97 12.77 17.34 20.23
N ASP A 98 12.46 18.51 19.67
CA ASP A 98 11.81 18.61 18.37
C ASP A 98 12.68 18.05 17.23
N SER A 99 14.01 17.95 17.44
CA SER A 99 14.95 17.35 16.50
C SER A 99 14.72 15.85 16.24
N CYS A 100 14.03 15.15 17.14
CA CYS A 100 13.71 13.72 17.00
C CYS A 100 12.21 13.47 16.70
N LYS A 101 11.45 14.55 16.45
CA LYS A 101 10.04 14.47 16.05
C LYS A 101 9.93 14.46 14.53
N VAL A 102 9.31 13.40 14.02
CA VAL A 102 9.18 13.12 12.58
C VAL A 102 8.45 14.24 11.83
N PHE A 103 7.41 14.81 12.45
CA PHE A 103 6.54 15.79 11.82
C PHE A 103 6.93 17.25 12.11
N GLU A 104 7.92 17.46 12.98
CA GLU A 104 8.42 18.81 13.29
C GLU A 104 9.47 19.28 12.28
N ILE A 105 9.52 20.59 12.08
CA ILE A 105 10.47 21.21 11.13
C ILE A 105 11.93 20.96 11.57
N ALA A 106 12.19 20.93 12.87
CA ALA A 106 13.53 20.67 13.42
C ALA A 106 13.97 19.20 13.30
N GLY A 107 13.02 18.28 13.18
CA GLY A 107 13.27 16.85 13.02
C GLY A 107 13.10 16.40 11.57
N GLY A 108 12.07 15.61 11.31
CA GLY A 108 11.87 14.97 10.00
C GLY A 108 11.23 15.86 8.94
N ASN A 109 10.57 16.95 9.35
CA ASN A 109 9.79 17.85 8.50
C ASN A 109 8.82 17.10 7.55
N MET A 110 8.29 15.97 8.02
CA MET A 110 7.32 15.18 7.28
C MET A 110 5.92 15.80 7.43
N SER A 111 5.11 15.72 6.39
CA SER A 111 3.69 16.04 6.48
C SER A 111 2.88 14.78 6.78
N SER A 112 1.77 14.89 7.51
CA SER A 112 0.81 13.79 7.61
C SER A 112 0.35 13.34 6.22
N PHE A 113 0.16 12.05 6.04
CA PHE A 113 -0.37 11.48 4.81
C PHE A 113 -1.68 10.75 5.11
N ALA A 114 -2.70 11.06 4.34
CA ALA A 114 -4.01 10.45 4.44
C ALA A 114 -4.10 9.28 3.46
N ILE A 115 -4.52 8.12 3.94
CA ILE A 115 -4.77 6.97 3.08
C ILE A 115 -6.07 7.21 2.31
N ASP A 116 -6.03 7.10 0.98
CA ASP A 116 -7.25 7.21 0.17
C ASP A 116 -8.18 6.02 0.46
N SER A 117 -9.43 6.31 0.84
CA SER A 117 -10.40 5.29 1.24
C SER A 117 -10.72 4.29 0.13
N SER A 118 -10.42 4.60 -1.14
CA SER A 118 -10.57 3.64 -2.24
C SER A 118 -9.57 2.49 -2.19
N LEU A 119 -8.47 2.63 -1.43
CA LEU A 119 -7.52 1.56 -1.15
C LEU A 119 -7.98 0.61 -0.03
N LEU A 120 -8.95 1.04 0.79
CA LEU A 120 -9.38 0.33 2.00
C LEU A 120 -10.59 -0.58 1.74
N VAL A 121 -10.67 -1.70 2.45
CA VAL A 121 -11.89 -2.53 2.49
C VAL A 121 -13.06 -1.74 3.10
N ASP A 122 -14.30 -2.13 2.80
CA ASP A 122 -15.47 -1.48 3.40
C ASP A 122 -15.52 -1.74 4.91
N SER A 123 -15.54 -0.67 5.71
CA SER A 123 -15.53 -0.75 7.17
C SER A 123 -16.80 -1.37 7.77
N SER A 124 -17.93 -1.35 7.04
CA SER A 124 -19.21 -1.87 7.54
C SER A 124 -19.25 -3.39 7.75
N GLY A 125 -18.34 -4.12 7.08
CA GLY A 125 -18.20 -5.56 7.20
C GLY A 125 -17.16 -6.01 8.23
N LEU A 126 -16.49 -5.08 8.91
CA LEU A 126 -15.40 -5.40 9.82
C LEU A 126 -15.91 -5.63 11.25
N SER A 127 -15.37 -6.65 11.92
CA SER A 127 -15.59 -6.92 13.34
C SER A 127 -14.83 -5.95 14.25
N LYS A 128 -13.78 -5.30 13.73
CA LYS A 128 -12.89 -4.34 14.39
C LYS A 128 -12.52 -3.23 13.41
N THR A 129 -12.45 -1.99 13.87
CA THR A 129 -12.17 -0.80 13.03
C THR A 129 -11.14 0.15 13.64
N THR A 130 -10.46 -0.27 14.69
CA THR A 130 -9.41 0.52 15.34
C THR A 130 -8.26 0.75 14.35
N GLY A 131 -7.75 1.98 14.23
CA GLY A 131 -6.71 2.31 13.24
C GLY A 131 -7.17 2.30 11.77
N TYR A 132 -8.48 2.15 11.50
CA TYR A 132 -9.00 2.14 10.13
C TYR A 132 -8.71 3.43 9.38
N GLY A 133 -8.00 3.32 8.25
CA GLY A 133 -7.64 4.45 7.39
C GLY A 133 -6.51 5.31 7.94
N GLU A 134 -5.83 4.87 8.99
CA GLU A 134 -4.70 5.56 9.60
C GLU A 134 -3.39 4.85 9.28
N MET A 135 -2.29 5.61 9.32
CA MET A 135 -0.96 5.03 9.41
C MET A 135 -0.63 4.77 10.86
N HIS A 136 -0.17 3.56 11.13
CA HIS A 136 0.18 3.11 12.46
C HIS A 136 1.69 2.93 12.57
N PHE A 137 2.32 3.57 13.55
CA PHE A 137 3.75 3.42 13.83
C PHE A 137 3.91 2.61 15.11
N THR A 138 4.64 1.49 15.04
CA THR A 138 4.74 0.58 16.18
C THR A 138 6.14 -0.01 16.33
N GLY A 139 6.51 -0.30 17.57
CA GLY A 139 7.70 -1.07 17.96
C GLY A 139 7.34 -2.42 18.58
N GLU A 140 6.12 -2.92 18.37
CA GLU A 140 5.61 -4.15 19.00
C GLU A 140 5.92 -5.42 18.20
N ALA A 141 6.33 -5.29 16.94
CA ALA A 141 6.63 -6.43 16.06
C ALA A 141 7.97 -6.31 15.32
N ASP A 142 8.43 -7.42 14.77
CA ASP A 142 9.50 -7.49 13.77
C ASP A 142 9.01 -8.06 12.46
N ILE A 143 9.81 -7.90 11.41
CA ILE A 143 9.70 -8.73 10.21
C ILE A 143 10.71 -9.86 10.34
N ASP A 144 10.26 -11.11 10.22
CA ASP A 144 11.15 -12.26 10.33
C ASP A 144 12.33 -12.12 9.36
N THR A 145 13.52 -12.50 9.82
CA THR A 145 14.81 -12.37 9.12
C THR A 145 15.30 -10.94 8.80
N VAL A 146 14.60 -9.90 9.23
CA VAL A 146 15.09 -8.50 9.16
C VAL A 146 15.60 -8.09 10.54
N GLY A 147 16.71 -7.33 10.57
CA GLY A 147 17.35 -6.94 11.84
C GLY A 147 17.92 -8.15 12.59
N SER A 148 17.65 -8.19 13.89
CA SER A 148 18.04 -9.23 14.83
C SER A 148 16.97 -10.32 14.88
N SER A 149 17.30 -11.50 14.32
CA SER A 149 16.39 -12.64 14.35
C SER A 149 16.41 -13.35 15.70
N CYS A 150 15.25 -13.43 16.35
CA CYS A 150 15.13 -14.00 17.70
C CYS A 150 14.16 -15.18 17.81
N GLY A 151 13.76 -15.77 16.68
CA GLY A 151 12.91 -16.96 16.63
C GLY A 151 11.53 -16.75 17.27
N GLY A 152 10.58 -16.23 16.50
CA GLY A 152 9.21 -15.98 16.97
C GLY A 152 9.06 -14.72 17.83
N GLY A 153 10.01 -13.80 17.73
CA GLY A 153 9.86 -12.46 18.25
C GLY A 153 9.77 -12.30 19.78
N GLY A 154 10.48 -13.12 20.55
CA GLY A 154 10.33 -13.17 22.01
C GLY A 154 11.09 -12.14 22.85
N SER A 155 11.61 -11.05 22.28
CA SER A 155 12.39 -10.04 23.04
C SER A 155 12.33 -8.65 22.40
N SER A 156 12.39 -7.62 23.24
CA SER A 156 12.41 -6.20 22.80
C SER A 156 13.65 -5.81 22.01
N SER A 157 14.73 -6.58 22.13
CA SER A 157 15.93 -6.43 21.30
C SER A 157 15.72 -6.83 19.84
N CYS A 158 14.58 -7.44 19.54
CA CYS A 158 14.26 -8.06 18.25
C CYS A 158 12.99 -7.46 17.69
N ARG A 159 12.71 -6.20 18.03
CA ARG A 159 11.58 -5.43 17.52
C ARG A 159 12.10 -4.39 16.58
N ASP A 160 11.39 -4.23 15.48
CA ASP A 160 11.68 -3.20 14.51
C ASP A 160 10.75 -2.01 14.74
N LEU A 161 11.17 -0.83 14.27
CA LEU A 161 10.23 0.28 14.12
C LEU A 161 9.53 0.13 12.78
N LEU A 162 8.22 -0.09 12.81
CA LEU A 162 7.39 -0.36 11.64
C LEU A 162 6.42 0.79 11.37
N LEU A 163 6.19 1.06 10.08
CA LEU A 163 5.01 1.76 9.58
C LEU A 163 4.07 0.71 9.02
N LEU A 164 2.85 0.65 9.56
CA LEU A 164 1.78 -0.23 9.13
C LEU A 164 0.62 0.58 8.54
N VAL A 165 -0.02 0.04 7.50
CA VAL A 165 -1.29 0.54 6.97
C VAL A 165 -2.27 -0.64 6.90
N PRO A 166 -3.17 -0.76 7.89
CA PRO A 166 -4.14 -1.85 7.93
C PRO A 166 -5.31 -1.62 6.99
N TYR A 167 -6.15 -2.65 6.86
CA TYR A 167 -7.43 -2.61 6.15
C TYR A 167 -7.33 -2.36 4.64
N LEU A 168 -6.19 -2.65 4.01
CA LEU A 168 -6.06 -2.58 2.57
C LEU A 168 -6.85 -3.68 1.89
N LYS A 169 -7.41 -3.36 0.72
CA LYS A 169 -8.01 -4.35 -0.16
C LYS A 169 -6.95 -5.33 -0.66
N LYS A 170 -7.39 -6.57 -0.92
CA LYS A 170 -6.53 -7.61 -1.50
C LYS A 170 -5.85 -7.17 -2.79
N ASP A 171 -6.60 -6.56 -3.70
CA ASP A 171 -6.08 -6.14 -5.00
C ASP A 171 -5.01 -5.04 -4.91
N VAL A 172 -5.06 -4.20 -3.87
CA VAL A 172 -4.01 -3.22 -3.56
C VAL A 172 -2.72 -3.94 -3.14
N CYS A 173 -2.83 -4.86 -2.18
CA CYS A 173 -1.65 -5.59 -1.70
C CYS A 173 -1.10 -6.59 -2.72
N ASP A 174 -1.94 -7.17 -3.58
CA ASP A 174 -1.49 -8.03 -4.68
C ASP A 174 -0.62 -7.23 -5.65
N GLU A 175 -1.00 -5.99 -5.97
CA GLU A 175 -0.21 -5.10 -6.82
C GLU A 175 1.14 -4.76 -6.17
N ILE A 176 1.15 -4.42 -4.87
CA ILE A 176 2.38 -4.11 -4.12
C ILE A 176 3.31 -5.33 -4.07
N ASN A 177 2.82 -6.49 -3.64
CA ASN A 177 3.63 -7.69 -3.50
C ASN A 177 4.15 -8.20 -4.85
N THR A 178 3.37 -8.09 -5.92
CA THR A 178 3.84 -8.41 -7.28
C THR A 178 5.02 -7.51 -7.69
N LYS A 179 4.94 -6.20 -7.42
CA LYS A 179 6.05 -5.26 -7.70
C LYS A 179 7.30 -5.53 -6.88
N LEU A 180 7.15 -6.16 -5.70
CA LEU A 180 8.24 -6.47 -4.77
C LEU A 180 8.74 -7.92 -4.89
N SER A 181 8.19 -8.70 -5.83
CA SER A 181 8.48 -10.12 -6.01
C SER A 181 8.28 -10.89 -4.70
N ILE A 182 7.09 -10.75 -4.12
CA ILE A 182 6.58 -11.47 -2.96
C ILE A 182 5.44 -12.36 -3.47
N ASP A 183 5.66 -13.68 -3.45
CA ASP A 183 4.83 -14.63 -4.20
C ASP A 183 3.60 -15.12 -3.41
N ASN A 184 3.52 -14.83 -2.11
CA ASN A 184 2.37 -15.14 -1.27
C ASN A 184 2.34 -14.26 -0.01
N TYR A 185 1.28 -14.35 0.78
CA TYR A 185 1.16 -13.65 2.05
C TYR A 185 1.67 -14.53 3.20
N ALA A 186 2.48 -13.93 4.07
CA ALA A 186 2.59 -14.44 5.43
C ALA A 186 1.24 -14.23 6.13
N SER A 187 0.73 -15.28 6.79
CA SER A 187 -0.48 -15.23 7.58
C SER A 187 -0.05 -15.21 9.04
N ILE A 188 -0.04 -14.03 9.65
CA ILE A 188 0.22 -13.92 11.08
C ILE A 188 -0.63 -12.81 11.68
N ASP A 189 -1.12 -13.10 12.88
CA ASP A 189 -1.64 -12.10 13.80
C ASP A 189 -0.44 -11.61 14.60
N ILE A 190 -0.19 -10.30 14.60
CA ILE A 190 0.72 -9.73 15.59
C ILE A 190 -0.02 -9.91 16.92
N ASP A 191 0.32 -10.94 17.71
CA ASP A 191 -0.51 -11.43 18.81
C ASP A 191 -1.00 -10.29 19.73
N GLY A 192 -2.32 -10.04 19.69
CA GLY A 192 -2.98 -9.01 20.50
C GLY A 192 -2.90 -7.56 20.00
N HIS A 193 -2.26 -7.30 18.85
CA HIS A 193 -2.19 -5.98 18.25
C HIS A 193 -3.47 -5.65 17.48
N ASP A 194 -4.20 -4.62 17.91
CA ASP A 194 -5.47 -4.20 17.31
C ASP A 194 -5.39 -2.76 16.82
N TYR A 195 -4.18 -2.29 16.48
CA TYR A 195 -3.92 -0.91 16.06
C TYR A 195 -4.41 0.12 17.09
N ALA A 196 -4.48 -0.29 18.35
CA ALA A 196 -4.97 0.55 19.44
C ALA A 196 -3.92 1.60 19.81
N ASP A 197 -4.35 2.59 20.58
CA ASP A 197 -3.43 3.61 21.11
C ASP A 197 -2.32 3.01 21.97
N SER A 198 -2.56 1.85 22.61
CA SER A 198 -1.53 1.10 23.36
C SER A 198 -0.43 0.51 22.50
N ASP A 199 -0.70 0.33 21.20
CA ASP A 199 0.20 -0.37 20.27
C ASP A 199 1.07 0.63 19.49
N LYS A 200 0.88 1.93 19.75
CA LYS A 200 1.61 3.03 19.12
C LYS A 200 2.98 3.21 19.75
N PHE A 201 3.96 3.53 18.90
CA PHE A 201 5.33 3.73 19.34
C PHE A 201 5.47 5.02 20.16
N THR A 202 5.82 4.85 21.44
CA THR A 202 6.08 5.93 22.41
C THR A 202 7.52 5.90 22.93
N GLY A 203 8.44 5.39 22.10
CA GLY A 203 9.85 5.20 22.46
C GLY A 203 10.13 3.93 23.24
N THR A 204 9.25 2.95 23.11
CA THR A 204 9.43 1.65 23.74
C THR A 204 9.20 0.56 22.72
N TYR A 205 10.07 -0.44 22.77
CA TYR A 205 9.94 -1.66 21.97
C TYR A 205 9.29 -2.75 22.81
N GLY A 206 8.25 -3.35 22.25
CA GLY A 206 7.46 -4.40 22.88
C GLY A 206 8.30 -5.61 23.26
N SER A 207 7.80 -6.41 24.21
CA SER A 207 8.46 -7.66 24.62
C SER A 207 7.52 -8.86 24.58
N SER A 208 6.36 -8.72 23.93
CA SER A 208 5.41 -9.82 23.73
C SER A 208 6.04 -10.89 22.84
N THR A 209 5.78 -12.15 23.16
CA THR A 209 6.16 -13.29 22.32
C THR A 209 5.18 -13.43 21.16
N GLY A 210 5.63 -13.89 20.00
CA GLY A 210 4.74 -14.21 18.87
C GLY A 210 4.46 -13.04 17.92
N ALA A 211 5.03 -11.86 18.15
CA ALA A 211 4.88 -10.69 17.28
C ALA A 211 6.00 -10.60 16.22
N SER A 212 6.20 -11.66 15.43
CA SER A 212 7.16 -11.70 14.33
C SER A 212 6.44 -11.95 13.01
N ILE A 213 6.34 -10.93 12.17
CA ILE A 213 5.61 -10.97 10.90
C ILE A 213 6.42 -11.77 9.88
N GLY A 214 5.87 -12.89 9.41
CA GLY A 214 6.54 -13.79 8.47
C GLY A 214 7.00 -15.10 9.08
N ASP A 215 7.03 -15.21 10.41
CA ASP A 215 7.53 -16.41 11.11
C ASP A 215 6.80 -17.68 10.66
N GLY A 216 7.57 -18.76 10.49
CA GLY A 216 7.10 -20.03 9.95
C GLY A 216 6.84 -20.04 8.44
N THR A 217 7.08 -18.94 7.73
CA THR A 217 7.02 -18.85 6.26
C THR A 217 8.32 -18.24 5.71
N SER A 218 8.55 -18.38 4.40
CA SER A 218 9.71 -17.75 3.73
C SER A 218 9.31 -16.60 2.80
N TYR A 219 8.06 -16.13 2.87
CA TYR A 219 7.50 -15.20 1.88
C TYR A 219 8.01 -13.77 2.06
N LEU A 220 8.36 -13.40 3.29
CA LEU A 220 8.85 -12.08 3.66
C LEU A 220 10.34 -12.06 3.99
N ASP A 221 11.06 -13.15 3.74
CA ASP A 221 12.49 -13.26 4.06
C ASP A 221 13.30 -12.12 3.43
N GLY A 222 13.95 -11.33 4.28
CA GLY A 222 14.75 -10.16 3.91
C GLY A 222 13.95 -9.00 3.30
N LYS A 223 12.61 -9.04 3.33
CA LYS A 223 11.76 -7.97 2.78
C LYS A 223 11.56 -6.90 3.85
N THR A 224 12.02 -5.68 3.57
CA THR A 224 11.82 -4.52 4.46
C THR A 224 10.57 -3.71 4.13
N VAL A 225 9.78 -4.18 3.16
CA VAL A 225 8.55 -3.56 2.68
C VAL A 225 7.71 -4.62 1.99
N GLY A 226 6.39 -4.56 2.15
CA GLY A 226 5.47 -5.50 1.53
C GLY A 226 4.07 -5.44 2.13
N CYS A 227 3.26 -6.44 1.82
CA CYS A 227 2.00 -6.69 2.50
C CYS A 227 1.96 -8.10 3.09
N PHE A 228 1.27 -8.25 4.21
CA PHE A 228 0.89 -9.53 4.82
C PHE A 228 -0.64 -9.60 4.97
N SER A 229 -1.15 -10.80 5.23
CA SER A 229 -2.57 -11.01 5.52
C SER A 229 -2.76 -11.20 7.02
N GLU A 230 -3.82 -10.61 7.57
CA GLU A 230 -4.21 -10.83 8.95
C GLU A 230 -5.25 -11.93 9.02
N THR A 231 -5.16 -12.80 10.02
CA THR A 231 -6.13 -13.89 10.23
C THR A 231 -7.43 -13.40 10.86
N ASP A 232 -7.34 -12.33 11.64
CA ASP A 232 -8.39 -11.89 12.56
C ASP A 232 -9.34 -10.86 11.91
N HIS A 233 -8.94 -10.32 10.76
CA HIS A 233 -9.71 -9.39 9.95
C HIS A 233 -9.53 -9.80 8.47
N PRO A 234 -10.59 -9.83 7.64
CA PRO A 234 -10.48 -10.17 6.20
C PRO A 234 -9.85 -9.02 5.40
N SER A 235 -8.67 -8.57 5.81
CA SER A 235 -7.97 -7.43 5.25
C SER A 235 -6.46 -7.69 5.17
N TYR A 236 -5.78 -6.81 4.44
CA TYR A 236 -4.34 -6.89 4.24
C TYR A 236 -3.68 -5.68 4.85
N THR A 237 -2.47 -5.87 5.36
CA THR A 237 -1.69 -4.81 5.99
C THR A 237 -0.42 -4.60 5.20
N PHE A 238 -0.18 -3.35 4.79
CA PHE A 238 1.11 -2.94 4.26
C PHE A 238 2.06 -2.65 5.41
N PHE A 239 3.33 -3.02 5.26
CA PHE A 239 4.39 -2.67 6.19
C PHE A 239 5.57 -2.02 5.48
N GLN A 240 6.25 -1.13 6.20
CA GLN A 240 7.58 -0.63 5.89
C GLN A 240 8.41 -0.65 7.16
N VAL A 241 9.56 -1.33 7.13
CA VAL A 241 10.55 -1.29 8.21
C VAL A 241 11.27 0.05 8.15
N LEU A 242 11.05 0.89 9.15
CA LEU A 242 11.65 2.21 9.32
C LEU A 242 13.04 2.08 9.98
N ILE A 243 13.12 1.31 11.06
CA ILE A 243 14.38 0.93 11.72
C ILE A 243 14.37 -0.58 11.91
N ALA A 244 15.38 -1.25 11.38
CA ALA A 244 15.65 -2.66 11.68
C ALA A 244 16.63 -2.71 12.87
N ARG A 245 16.33 -3.50 13.90
CA ARG A 245 17.16 -3.62 15.12
C ARG A 245 17.70 -5.02 15.31
#